data_AF-A0AAU0HD16-F1
#
_entry.id   AF-A0AAU0HD16-F1
#
_cell.length_a   1.000
_cell.length_b   1.000
_cell.length_c   1.000
_cell.angle_alpha   90.00
_cell.angle_beta   90.00
_cell.angle_gamma   90.00
#
_symmetry.space_group_name_H-M   'P 1'
#
loop_
_entity.id
_entity.type
_entity.pdbx_description
1 polymer ?
#
loop_
_entity_poly.entity_id
_entity_poly.type
_entity_poly.pdbx_seq_one_letter_code
_entity_poly.pdbx_strand_id
1 'polypeptide(L)' 'MSVRGVKYQALSQRLADIGVEQSADNLRNKVNKGIMGADLLVQILYVLKARAVDAALIEEILTDLDDTNG' A
#
# COMPACT_ATOMS: atom_id res chain seq x y z
N MET A 1 -2.83 -1.99 11.90
CA MET A 1 -3.45 -0.72 11.48
C MET A 1 -3.37 -0.65 9.96
N SER A 2 -4.47 -0.44 9.25
CA SER A 2 -4.45 -0.30 7.79
C SER A 2 -4.60 1.18 7.41
N VAL A 3 -3.80 1.62 6.45
CA VAL A 3 -3.92 2.94 5.84
C VAL A 3 -5.34 3.03 5.26
N ARG A 4 -6.17 3.92 5.84
CA ARG A 4 -7.62 4.13 5.57
C ARG A 4 -8.62 3.07 6.06
N GLY A 5 -8.26 2.15 6.96
CA GLY A 5 -9.22 1.22 7.56
C GLY A 5 -9.74 0.11 6.64
N VAL A 6 -9.18 -0.04 5.44
CA VAL A 6 -9.52 -1.15 4.53
C VAL A 6 -8.92 -2.44 5.07
N LYS A 7 -9.75 -3.48 5.22
CA LYS A 7 -9.29 -4.82 5.62
C LYS A 7 -8.61 -5.52 4.44
N TYR A 8 -7.63 -6.39 4.71
CA TYR A 8 -6.93 -7.15 3.67
C TYR A 8 -7.87 -7.99 2.78
N GLN A 9 -8.97 -8.50 3.34
CA GLN A 9 -10.01 -9.18 2.56
C GLN A 9 -10.62 -8.28 1.47
N ALA A 10 -10.93 -7.03 1.83
CA ALA A 10 -11.50 -6.08 0.88
C ALA A 10 -10.46 -5.64 -0.15
N LEU A 11 -9.20 -5.49 0.24
CA LEU A 11 -8.11 -5.18 -0.70
C LEU A 11 -7.90 -6.33 -1.71
N SER A 12 -7.90 -7.57 -1.23
CA SER A 12 -7.82 -8.80 -2.03
C SER A 12 -8.92 -8.82 -3.10
N GLN A 13 -10.17 -8.58 -2.71
CA GLN A 13 -11.29 -8.54 -3.66
C GLN A 13 -11.11 -7.46 -4.73
N ARG A 14 -10.73 -6.23 -4.34
CA ARG A 14 -10.54 -5.14 -5.30
C ARG A 14 -9.39 -5.38 -6.28
N LEU A 15 -8.34 -6.06 -5.84
CA LEU A 15 -7.25 -6.47 -6.71
C LEU A 15 -7.71 -7.56 -7.70
N ALA A 16 -8.53 -8.51 -7.25
CA ALA A 16 -9.12 -9.52 -8.13
C ALA A 16 -10.01 -8.89 -9.22
N ASP A 17 -10.73 -7.80 -8.90
CA ASP A 17 -11.56 -7.06 -9.86
C ASP A 17 -10.74 -6.45 -11.02
N ILE A 18 -9.42 -6.27 -10.84
CA ILE A 18 -8.48 -5.81 -11.89
C ILE A 18 -7.57 -6.93 -12.42
N GLY A 19 -7.88 -8.19 -12.11
CA GLY A 19 -7.13 -9.37 -12.57
C GLY A 19 -5.87 -9.69 -11.76
N VAL A 20 -5.70 -9.10 -10.58
CA VAL A 20 -4.56 -9.33 -9.69
C VAL A 20 -4.97 -10.23 -8.54
N GLU A 21 -4.62 -11.52 -8.62
CA GLU A 21 -4.96 -12.49 -7.58
C GLU A 21 -3.99 -12.43 -6.39
N GLN A 22 -4.48 -11.95 -5.26
CA GLN A 22 -3.70 -11.85 -4.03
C GLN A 22 -4.57 -12.21 -2.83
N SER A 23 -4.18 -13.21 -2.03
CA SER A 23 -4.93 -13.54 -0.80
C SER A 23 -4.70 -12.50 0.29
N ALA A 24 -5.64 -12.39 1.24
CA ALA A 24 -5.54 -11.45 2.35
C ALA A 24 -4.28 -11.67 3.21
N ASP A 25 -3.92 -12.94 3.46
CA ASP A 25 -2.70 -13.29 4.20
C ASP A 25 -1.44 -12.96 3.40
N ASN A 26 -1.45 -13.17 2.09
CA ASN A 26 -0.35 -12.79 1.22
C ASN A 26 -0.12 -11.27 1.25
N LEU A 27 -1.18 -10.48 1.13
CA LEU A 27 -1.13 -9.02 1.22
C LEU A 27 -0.62 -8.55 2.58
N ARG A 28 -1.13 -9.12 3.67
CA ARG A 28 -0.66 -8.81 5.02
C ARG A 28 0.84 -9.03 5.16
N ASN A 29 1.33 -10.18 4.70
CA ASN A 29 2.75 -10.51 4.77
C ASN A 29 3.60 -9.56 3.92
N LYS A 30 3.17 -9.28 2.69
CA LYS A 30 3.89 -8.38 1.77
C LYS A 30 3.95 -6.94 2.27
N VAL A 31 2.83 -6.42 2.77
CA VAL A 31 2.73 -5.06 3.33
C VAL A 31 3.57 -4.95 4.61
N ASN A 32 3.38 -5.85 5.57
CA ASN A 32 4.08 -5.75 6.86
C ASN A 32 5.60 -5.95 6.75
N LYS A 33 6.05 -6.79 5.81
CA LYS A 33 7.49 -7.05 5.61
C LYS A 33 8.13 -6.12 4.56
N GLY A 34 7.35 -5.30 3.86
CA GLY A 34 7.85 -4.45 2.78
C GLY A 34 8.40 -5.22 1.57
N ILE A 35 7.92 -6.44 1.31
CA ILE A 35 8.47 -7.35 0.27
C ILE A 35 7.64 -7.37 -1.02
N MET A 36 6.84 -6.33 -1.29
CA MET A 36 6.08 -6.25 -2.55
C MET A 36 6.90 -5.60 -3.66
N GLY A 37 6.72 -6.11 -4.88
CA GLY A 37 7.23 -5.45 -6.07
C GLY A 37 6.52 -4.11 -6.34
N ALA A 38 7.16 -3.24 -7.13
CA ALA A 38 6.65 -1.93 -7.47
C ALA A 38 5.28 -1.98 -8.17
N ASP A 39 5.07 -2.95 -9.07
CA ASP A 39 3.79 -3.11 -9.78
C ASP A 39 2.63 -3.34 -8.80
N LEU A 40 2.82 -4.21 -7.81
CA LEU A 40 1.81 -4.50 -6.80
C LEU A 40 1.54 -3.28 -5.92
N LEU A 41 2.57 -2.49 -5.58
CA LEU A 41 2.39 -1.25 -4.84
C LEU A 41 1.50 -0.27 -5.61
N VAL A 42 1.77 -0.05 -6.91
CA VAL A 42 0.97 0.84 -7.76
C VAL A 42 -0.47 0.33 -7.90
N GLN A 43 -0.66 -0.98 -8.10
CA GLN A 43 -1.99 -1.60 -8.15
C GLN A 43 -2.76 -1.40 -6.85
N ILE A 44 -2.11 -1.56 -5.69
CA ILE A 44 -2.71 -1.30 -4.38
C ILE A 44 -3.12 0.17 -4.24
N LEU A 45 -2.26 1.12 -4.62
CA LEU A 45 -2.58 2.55 -4.60
C LEU A 45 -3.79 2.88 -5.48
N TYR A 46 -3.84 2.28 -6.68
CA TYR A 46 -4.93 2.42 -7.63
C TYR A 46 -6.28 1.94 -7.05
N VAL A 47 -6.36 0.70 -6.54
CA VAL A 47 -7.61 0.12 -6.02
C VAL A 47 -8.05 0.73 -4.67
N LEU A 48 -7.14 1.36 -3.94
CA LEU A 48 -7.45 2.14 -2.74
C LEU A 48 -7.95 3.54 -3.08
N LYS A 49 -8.01 3.92 -4.36
CA LYS A 49 -8.31 5.28 -4.83
C LYS A 49 -7.49 6.30 -4.04
N ALA A 50 -6.18 6.05 -3.94
CA ALA A 50 -5.31 6.98 -3.25
C ALA A 50 -5.46 8.38 -3.84
N ARG A 51 -5.65 9.38 -2.95
CA ARG A 51 -5.48 10.77 -3.35
C ARG A 51 -4.12 10.89 -4.04
N ALA A 52 -4.04 11.76 -5.04
CA ALA A 52 -2.79 12.08 -5.70
C ALA A 52 -1.72 12.29 -4.61
N VAL A 53 -0.68 11.47 -4.67
CA VAL A 53 0.47 11.63 -3.79
C VAL A 53 1.34 12.66 -4.50
N ASP A 54 1.38 13.88 -3.97
CA ASP A 54 2.26 14.91 -4.53
C ASP A 54 3.69 14.69 -4.04
N ALA A 55 4.67 15.13 -4.83
CA ALA A 55 6.09 14.92 -4.54
C ALA A 55 6.55 15.58 -3.24
N ALA A 56 6.01 16.75 -2.90
CA ALA A 56 6.30 17.44 -1.64
C ALA A 56 5.77 16.66 -0.43
N LEU A 57 4.58 16.05 -0.54
CA LEU A 57 4.06 15.15 0.49
C LEU A 57 4.95 13.92 0.69
N ILE A 58 5.55 13.40 -0.39
CA ILE A 58 6.50 12.29 -0.28
C ILE A 58 7.79 12.74 0.42
N GLU A 59 8.35 13.89 0.03
CA GLU A 59 9.54 14.46 0.69
C GLU A 59 9.31 14.72 2.18
N GLU A 60 8.14 15.23 2.58
CA GLU A 60 7.77 15.43 3.98
C GLU A 60 7.76 14.10 4.75
N ILE A 61 7.08 13.08 4.21
CA ILE A 61 7.01 11.75 4.82
C ILE A 61 8.41 11.12 4.95
N LEU A 62 9.27 11.28 3.94
CA LEU A 62 10.64 10.74 3.96
C LEU A 62 11.50 11.47 5.00
N THR A 63 11.39 12.79 5.10
CA THR A 63 12.10 13.59 6.10
C THR A 63 11.72 13.16 7.53
N ASP A 64 10.42 13.03 7.81
CA ASP A 64 9.91 12.57 9.11
C ASP A 64 10.40 11.16 9.47
N LEU A 65 10.50 10.27 8.48
CA LEU A 65 10.99 8.90 8.67
C LEU A 65 12.49 8.86 8.98
N ASP A 66 13.29 9.70 8.34
CA ASP A 66 14.73 9.79 8.63
C ASP A 66 14.96 10.36 10.03
N ASP A 67 14.17 11.35 10.46
CA ASP A 67 14.24 11.93 11.79
C ASP A 67 13.79 10.98 12.92
N THR A 68 12.90 10.02 12.63
CA THR A 68 12.51 8.99 13.63
C THR A 68 13.48 7.82 13.73
N ASN A 69 14.42 7.68 12.79
CA ASN A 69 15.45 6.65 12.79
C ASN A 69 16.84 7.17 13.23
N GLY A 70 16.95 8.47 13.58
CA GLY A 70 18.15 9.14 14.08
C GLY A 70 18.28 9.18 15.59
#